data_AF-A0A3D1L3P7-F1
#
_entry.id   AF-A0A3D1L3P7-F1
#
_cell.length_a   1.000
_cell.length_b   1.000
_cell.length_c   1.000
_cell.angle_alpha   90.00
_cell.angle_beta   90.00
_cell.angle_gamma   90.00
#
_symmetry.space_group_name_H-M   'P 1'
#
loop_
_entity.id
_entity.type
_entity.pdbx_description
1 polymer ?
#
loop_
_entity_poly.entity_id
_entity_poly.type
_entity_poly.pdbx_seq_one_letter_code
_entity_poly.pdbx_strand_id
1 'polypeptide(L)'
;WGRSASTVKLAETERELTIFNVNKEIEEFDREVVVQVEQFSLLKDQLKTATEADKVAENGYIIALKRFQSGELSITDLNIALQEREAAKRDYIRSIQAYWVAYYQLRIFTLYDFEKNGNITYGNPML
;
A
#
# COMPACT_ATOMS: atom_id res chain seq x y z
N TRP A 1 56.54 5.20 -16.08
CA TRP A 1 55.65 5.31 -17.25
C TRP A 1 54.50 4.30 -17.21
N GLY A 2 54.71 3.00 -17.00
CA GLY A 2 53.60 2.02 -16.93
C GLY A 2 52.68 2.11 -15.69
N ARG A 3 53.22 2.30 -14.48
CA ARG A 3 52.41 2.32 -13.24
C ARG A 3 51.39 3.46 -13.18
N SER A 4 51.80 4.67 -13.58
CA SER A 4 50.90 5.84 -13.60
C SER A 4 49.75 5.68 -14.59
N ALA A 5 50.02 5.08 -15.76
CA ALA A 5 48.98 4.80 -16.75
C ALA A 5 47.98 3.73 -16.24
N SER A 6 48.48 2.69 -15.56
CA SER A 6 47.62 1.68 -14.92
C SER A 6 46.76 2.27 -13.79
N THR A 7 47.30 3.17 -12.97
CA THR A 7 46.53 3.84 -11.90
C THR A 7 45.43 4.73 -12.48
N VAL A 8 45.74 5.50 -13.53
CA VAL A 8 44.72 6.30 -14.22
C VAL A 8 43.65 5.40 -14.83
N LYS A 9 44.04 4.30 -15.49
CA LYS A 9 43.08 3.37 -16.08
C LYS A 9 42.17 2.70 -15.04
N LEU A 10 42.72 2.37 -13.87
CA LEU A 10 41.94 1.84 -12.75
C LEU A 10 40.90 2.86 -12.26
N ALA A 11 41.30 4.11 -12.05
CA ALA A 11 40.39 5.17 -11.62
C ALA A 11 39.28 5.44 -12.66
N GLU A 12 39.58 5.35 -13.96
CA GLU A 12 38.57 5.42 -15.03
C GLU A 12 37.57 4.27 -14.93
N THR A 13 38.04 3.03 -14.74
CA THR A 13 37.16 1.86 -14.60
C THR A 13 36.30 1.94 -13.34
N GLU A 14 36.84 2.40 -12.21
CA GLU A 14 36.07 2.63 -10.98
C GLU A 14 34.97 3.67 -11.21
N ARG A 15 35.30 4.78 -11.90
CA ARG A 15 34.31 5.81 -12.26
C ARG A 15 33.21 5.25 -13.17
N GLU A 16 33.57 4.49 -14.21
CA GLU A 16 32.62 3.86 -15.11
C GLU A 16 31.69 2.90 -14.36
N LEU A 17 32.24 2.10 -13.44
CA LEU A 17 31.47 1.19 -12.59
C LEU A 17 30.50 1.95 -11.67
N THR A 18 30.95 3.04 -11.05
CA THR A 18 30.06 3.89 -10.22
C THR A 18 28.92 4.47 -11.04
N ILE A 19 29.19 5.01 -12.24
CA ILE A 19 28.14 5.55 -13.12
C ILE A 19 27.15 4.45 -13.51
N PHE A 20 27.65 3.27 -13.89
CA PHE A 20 26.80 2.13 -14.22
C PHE A 20 25.89 1.72 -13.04
N ASN A 21 26.45 1.63 -11.84
CA ASN A 21 25.70 1.28 -10.63
C ASN A 21 24.61 2.31 -10.33
N VAL A 22 24.92 3.60 -10.40
CA VAL A 22 23.93 4.68 -10.17
C VAL A 22 22.80 4.62 -11.18
N ASN A 23 23.10 4.43 -12.47
CA ASN A 23 22.06 4.31 -13.49
C ASN A 23 21.17 3.09 -13.25
N LYS A 24 21.77 1.96 -12.86
CA LYS A 24 21.03 0.75 -12.51
C LYS A 24 20.12 0.98 -11.29
N GLU A 25 20.61 1.63 -10.24
CA GLU A 25 19.82 1.96 -9.05
C GLU A 25 18.62 2.86 -9.39
N ILE A 26 18.79 3.82 -10.30
CA ILE A 26 17.69 4.67 -10.79
C ILE A 26 16.63 3.83 -11.52
N GLU A 27 17.04 2.95 -12.44
CA GLU A 27 16.10 2.09 -13.16
C GLU A 27 15.35 1.12 -12.22
N GLU A 28 16.05 0.56 -11.23
CA GLU A 28 15.46 -0.31 -10.21
C GLU A 28 14.45 0.45 -9.35
N PHE A 29 14.79 1.67 -8.94
CA PHE A 29 13.92 2.55 -8.17
C PHE A 29 12.65 2.93 -8.95
N ASP A 30 12.79 3.35 -10.23
CA ASP A 30 11.65 3.70 -11.07
C ASP A 30 10.68 2.53 -11.21
N ARG A 31 11.21 1.32 -11.40
CA ARG A 31 10.40 0.10 -11.45
C ARG A 31 9.70 -0.18 -10.13
N GLU A 32 10.40 -0.01 -9.00
CA GLU A 32 9.81 -0.19 -7.68
C GLU A 32 8.64 0.78 -7.46
N VAL A 33 8.80 2.05 -7.81
CA VAL A 33 7.73 3.05 -7.70
C VAL A 33 6.50 2.66 -8.54
N VAL A 34 6.69 2.20 -9.78
CA VAL A 34 5.57 1.75 -10.63
C VAL A 34 4.81 0.59 -9.99
N VAL A 35 5.52 -0.44 -9.51
CA VAL A 35 4.89 -1.60 -8.84
C VAL A 35 4.13 -1.17 -7.59
N GLN A 36 4.68 -0.24 -6.80
CA GLN A 36 4.02 0.28 -5.61
C GLN A 36 2.74 1.05 -5.95
N VAL A 37 2.72 1.82 -7.04
CA VAL A 37 1.52 2.53 -7.52
C VAL A 37 0.45 1.55 -7.96
N GLU A 38 0.81 0.50 -8.70
CA GLU A 38 -0.13 -0.55 -9.10
C GLU A 38 -0.72 -1.27 -7.90
N GLN A 39 0.11 -1.64 -6.92
CA GLN A 39 -0.32 -2.27 -5.68
C GLN A 39 -1.25 -1.36 -4.87
N PHE A 40 -0.94 -0.06 -4.78
CA PHE A 40 -1.80 0.92 -4.12
C PHE A 40 -3.18 1.02 -4.80
N SER A 41 -3.22 1.01 -6.14
CA SER A 41 -4.49 1.00 -6.89
C SER A 41 -5.33 -0.23 -6.53
N LEU A 42 -4.71 -1.42 -6.46
CA LEU A 42 -5.40 -2.64 -6.05
C LEU A 42 -5.95 -2.54 -4.62
N LEU A 43 -5.16 -2.01 -3.67
CA LEU A 43 -5.59 -1.83 -2.29
C LEU A 43 -6.77 -0.85 -2.17
N LYS A 44 -6.81 0.18 -3.01
CA LYS A 44 -7.93 1.12 -3.09
C LYS A 44 -9.23 0.42 -3.54
N ASP A 45 -9.14 -0.45 -4.55
CA ASP A 45 -10.29 -1.23 -5.02
C ASP A 45 -10.74 -2.29 -4.01
N GLN A 46 -9.79 -2.90 -3.30
CA GLN A 46 -10.08 -3.81 -2.19
C GLN A 46 -10.80 -3.10 -1.04
N LEU A 47 -10.37 -1.89 -0.66
CA LEU A 47 -11.05 -1.08 0.35
C LEU A 47 -12.50 -0.78 -0.06
N LYS A 48 -12.73 -0.39 -1.32
CA LYS A 48 -14.08 -0.17 -1.83
C LYS A 48 -14.94 -1.43 -1.73
N THR A 49 -14.40 -2.57 -2.14
CA THR A 49 -15.09 -3.86 -2.08
C THR A 49 -15.41 -4.27 -0.65
N ALA A 50 -14.44 -4.16 0.27
CA ALA A 50 -14.62 -4.50 1.68
C ALA A 50 -15.64 -3.57 2.37
N THR A 51 -15.67 -2.29 1.98
CA THR A 51 -16.67 -1.32 2.47
C THR A 51 -18.09 -1.74 2.09
N GLU A 52 -18.31 -2.17 0.84
CA GLU A 52 -19.63 -2.63 0.41
C GLU A 52 -20.01 -3.98 1.04
N ALA A 53 -19.04 -4.89 1.21
CA ALA A 53 -19.26 -6.16 1.90
C ALA A 53 -19.66 -5.96 3.37
N ASP A 54 -19.02 -5.04 4.11
CA ASP A 54 -19.38 -4.68 5.48
C ASP A 54 -20.85 -4.21 5.57
N LYS A 55 -21.27 -3.33 4.65
CA LYS A 55 -22.66 -2.84 4.60
C LYS A 55 -23.66 -3.95 4.30
N VAL A 56 -23.34 -4.83 3.35
CA VAL A 56 -24.22 -5.95 2.97
C VAL A 56 -24.36 -6.92 4.14
N ALA A 57 -23.27 -7.26 4.82
CA ALA A 57 -23.28 -8.17 5.97
C ALA A 57 -24.01 -7.56 7.18
N GLU A 58 -23.85 -6.27 7.46
CA GLU A 58 -24.61 -5.56 8.49
C GLU A 58 -26.12 -5.59 8.20
N ASN A 59 -26.52 -5.29 6.96
CA ASN A 59 -27.93 -5.36 6.56
C ASN A 59 -28.47 -6.80 6.66
N GLY A 60 -27.68 -7.80 6.25
CA GLY A 60 -28.02 -9.22 6.36
C GLY A 60 -28.26 -9.63 7.81
N TYR A 61 -27.39 -9.22 8.73
CA TYR A 61 -27.56 -9.45 10.16
C TYR A 61 -28.83 -8.79 10.72
N ILE A 62 -29.12 -7.53 10.35
CA ILE A 62 -30.34 -6.83 10.79
C ILE A 62 -31.60 -7.57 10.33
N ILE A 63 -31.60 -8.09 9.09
CA ILE A 63 -32.72 -8.89 8.56
C ILE A 63 -32.85 -10.21 9.34
N ALA A 64 -31.75 -10.92 9.57
CA ALA A 64 -31.74 -12.16 10.34
C ALA A 64 -32.25 -11.94 11.76
N LEU A 65 -31.84 -10.85 12.42
CA LEU A 65 -32.30 -10.47 13.75
C LEU A 65 -33.82 -10.27 13.79
N LYS A 66 -34.38 -9.55 12.82
CA LYS A 66 -35.84 -9.35 12.71
C LYS A 66 -36.58 -10.67 12.53
N ARG A 67 -36.10 -11.56 11.64
CA ARG A 67 -36.72 -12.88 11.42
C ARG A 67 -36.63 -13.77 12.66
N PHE A 68 -35.51 -13.74 13.38
CA PHE A 68 -35.35 -14.45 14.64
C PHE A 68 -36.35 -13.97 15.69
N GLN A 69 -36.53 -12.64 15.83
CA GLN A 69 -37.52 -12.06 16.73
C GLN A 69 -38.96 -12.44 16.39
N SER A 70 -39.27 -12.63 15.10
CA SER A 70 -40.57 -13.13 14.63
C SER A 70 -40.72 -14.67 14.77
N GLY A 71 -39.67 -15.39 15.16
CA GLY A 71 -39.66 -16.86 15.26
C GLY A 71 -39.49 -17.59 13.92
N GLU A 72 -39.18 -16.88 12.83
CA GLU A 72 -39.04 -17.42 11.47
C GLU A 72 -37.63 -17.96 11.18
N LEU A 73 -36.66 -17.73 12.07
CA LEU A 73 -35.25 -18.04 11.89
C LEU A 73 -34.68 -18.65 13.18
N SER A 74 -33.79 -19.63 13.06
CA SER A 74 -33.22 -20.31 14.23
C SER A 74 -32.09 -19.49 14.88
N ILE A 75 -31.77 -19.77 16.15
CA ILE A 75 -30.62 -19.15 16.82
C ILE A 75 -29.30 -19.48 16.12
N THR A 76 -29.20 -20.64 15.48
CA THR A 76 -28.01 -21.06 14.71
C THR A 76 -27.82 -20.17 13.49
N ASP A 77 -28.89 -19.90 12.74
CA ASP A 77 -28.83 -19.03 11.55
C ASP A 77 -28.50 -17.58 11.95
N LEU A 78 -29.02 -17.10 13.08
CA LEU A 78 -28.69 -15.78 13.60
C LEU A 78 -27.19 -15.68 13.96
N ASN A 79 -26.64 -16.73 14.57
CA ASN A 79 -25.22 -16.78 14.91
C ASN A 79 -24.33 -16.80 13.66
N ILE A 80 -24.75 -17.46 12.58
CA ILE A 80 -24.02 -17.43 11.30
C ILE A 80 -24.01 -16.01 10.74
N ALA A 81 -25.16 -15.35 10.66
CA ALA A 81 -25.24 -13.97 10.16
C ALA A 81 -24.42 -13.00 11.01
N LEU A 82 -24.38 -13.20 12.34
CA LEU A 82 -23.51 -12.43 13.23
C LEU A 82 -22.03 -12.67 12.91
N GLN A 83 -21.60 -13.92 12.74
CA GLN A 83 -20.22 -14.25 12.42
C GLN A 83 -19.77 -13.67 11.07
N GLU A 84 -20.63 -13.71 10.05
CA GLU A 84 -20.39 -13.11 8.74
C GLU A 84 -20.20 -11.60 8.83
N ARG A 85 -21.08 -10.91 9.58
CA ARG A 85 -20.96 -9.47 9.87
C ARG A 85 -19.65 -9.14 10.57
N GLU A 86 -19.28 -9.88 11.61
CA GLU A 86 -18.02 -9.66 12.33
C GLU A 86 -16.79 -9.93 11.45
N ALA A 87 -16.86 -10.92 10.56
CA ALA A 87 -15.80 -11.18 9.60
C ALA A 87 -15.64 -10.04 8.60
N ALA A 88 -16.73 -9.62 7.95
CA ALA A 88 -16.74 -8.49 7.02
C ALA A 88 -16.22 -7.20 7.68
N LYS A 89 -16.57 -6.96 8.96
CA LYS A 89 -16.09 -5.81 9.71
C LYS A 89 -14.58 -5.81 9.90
N ARG A 90 -14.01 -6.97 10.28
CA ARG A 90 -12.56 -7.11 10.45
C ARG A 90 -11.82 -6.91 9.13
N ASP A 91 -12.36 -7.45 8.03
CA ASP A 91 -11.73 -7.33 6.72
C ASP A 91 -11.79 -5.89 6.19
N TYR A 92 -12.90 -5.18 6.44
CA TYR A 92 -12.98 -3.74 6.19
C TYR A 92 -11.92 -2.95 6.96
N ILE A 93 -11.76 -3.18 8.27
CA ILE A 93 -10.74 -2.49 9.08
C ILE A 93 -9.32 -2.78 8.56
N ARG A 94 -9.03 -4.03 8.21
CA ARG A 94 -7.74 -4.42 7.62
C ARG A 94 -7.49 -3.73 6.29
N SER A 95 -8.51 -3.61 5.45
CA SER A 95 -8.39 -2.93 4.15
C SER A 95 -8.09 -1.43 4.30
N ILE A 96 -8.67 -0.76 5.30
CA ILE A 96 -8.36 0.64 5.63
C ILE A 96 -6.90 0.76 6.05
N GLN A 97 -6.44 -0.11 6.96
CA GLN A 97 -5.06 -0.11 7.43
C GLN A 97 -4.08 -0.29 6.25
N ALA A 98 -4.32 -1.29 5.40
CA ALA A 98 -3.46 -1.58 4.25
C ALA A 98 -3.41 -0.39 3.27
N TYR A 99 -4.57 0.22 2.99
CA TYR A 99 -4.66 1.42 2.15
C TYR A 99 -3.78 2.56 2.69
N TRP A 100 -3.88 2.88 3.98
CA TRP A 100 -3.12 3.98 4.58
C TRP A 100 -1.62 3.68 4.64
N VAL A 101 -1.22 2.45 4.98
CA VAL A 101 0.19 2.06 4.96
C VAL A 101 0.78 2.28 3.57
N ALA A 102 0.12 1.80 2.52
CA ALA A 102 0.58 1.96 1.14
C ALA A 102 0.60 3.43 0.70
N TYR A 103 -0.42 4.23 1.09
CA TYR A 103 -0.45 5.66 0.83
C TYR A 103 0.78 6.40 1.37
N TYR A 104 1.15 6.13 2.63
CA TYR A 104 2.31 6.76 3.25
C TYR A 104 3.64 6.20 2.72
N GLN A 105 3.70 4.95 2.29
CA GLN A 105 4.87 4.39 1.60
C GLN A 105 5.13 5.10 0.28
N LEU A 106 4.09 5.31 -0.55
CA LEU A 106 4.21 6.09 -1.78
C LEU A 106 4.72 7.51 -1.51
N ARG A 107 4.21 8.13 -0.45
CA ARG A 107 4.65 9.47 -0.03
C ARG A 107 6.13 9.52 0.36
N ILE A 108 6.64 8.47 1.01
CA ILE A 108 8.07 8.34 1.35
C ILE A 108 8.91 8.15 0.09
N PHE A 109 8.52 7.25 -0.82
CA PHE A 109 9.29 6.98 -2.03
C PHE A 109 9.35 8.18 -2.97
N THR A 110 8.21 8.82 -3.20
CA THR A 110 8.12 9.97 -4.12
C THR A 110 8.55 11.28 -3.50
N LEU A 111 8.71 11.32 -2.16
CA LEU A 111 8.84 12.54 -1.37
C LEU A 111 7.77 13.58 -1.75
N TYR A 112 6.57 13.12 -2.12
CA TYR A 112 5.50 13.96 -2.63
C TYR A 112 4.30 13.93 -1.70
N ASP A 113 3.80 15.11 -1.32
CA ASP A 113 2.59 15.25 -0.53
C ASP A 113 1.37 15.33 -1.46
N PHE A 114 0.63 14.23 -1.56
CA PHE A 114 -0.56 14.15 -2.42
C PHE A 114 -1.76 14.97 -1.88
N GLU A 115 -1.81 15.29 -0.58
CA GLU A 115 -2.88 16.15 -0.04
C GLU A 115 -2.61 17.62 -0.35
N LYS A 116 -1.36 18.05 -0.24
CA LYS A 116 -0.93 19.44 -0.51
C LYS A 116 -0.55 19.68 -1.97
N ASN A 117 -0.53 18.62 -2.78
CA ASN A 117 -0.15 18.64 -4.19
C ASN A 117 1.22 19.31 -4.42
N GLY A 118 2.23 18.88 -3.66
CA GLY A 118 3.58 19.43 -3.75
C GLY A 118 4.65 18.56 -3.11
N ASN A 119 5.91 18.82 -3.46
CA ASN A 119 7.04 18.06 -2.91
C ASN A 119 7.19 18.33 -1.41
N ILE A 120 7.49 17.27 -0.66
CA ILE A 120 7.87 17.34 0.74
C ILE A 120 9.30 17.89 0.77
N THR A 121 9.41 19.16 1.12
CA THR A 121 10.69 19.79 1.38
C THR A 121 10.96 19.73 2.87
N TYR A 122 12.07 19.11 3.24
CA TYR A 122 12.67 19.32 4.55
C TYR A 122 13.71 20.41 4.35
N GLY A 123 13.51 21.59 4.96
CA GLY A 123 14.58 22.57 5.06
C GLY A 123 15.75 21.88 5.76
N ASN A 124 16.86 21.71 5.07
CA ASN A 124 18.04 21.08 5.64
C ASN A 124 18.57 22.00 6.76
N PRO A 125 18.50 21.65 8.05
CA PRO A 125 19.00 22.51 9.11
C PRO A 125 20.54 22.60 9.12
N MET A 126 21.23 21.86 8.25
CA MET A 126 22.69 21.86 8.12
C MET A 126 23.21 22.54 6.84
N LEU A 127 22.36 23.24 6.07
CA LEU A 127 22.76 24.17 5.00
C LEU A 127 22.30 25.59 5.32
#